data_AF-A0A089LTY9-F1
#
_entry.id   AF-A0A089LTY9-F1
#
_cell.length_a   1.000
_cell.length_b   1.000
_cell.length_c   1.000
_cell.angle_alpha   90.00
_cell.angle_beta   90.00
_cell.angle_gamma   90.00
#
_symmetry.space_group_name_H-M   'P 1'
#
loop_
_entity.id
_entity.type
_entity.pdbx_description
1 polymer ?
#
loop_
_entity_poly.entity_id
_entity_poly.type
_entity_poly.pdbx_seq_one_letter_code
_entity_poly.pdbx_strand_id
1 'polypeptide(L)'
;MQIKQFGIGKDLRELTDHHTALLPMACYQTEIRSHVQGYVPLHWHEEVQFVLIVKGEPPFYELQASCRLTEIWRNLIMNGLEPEYDQAEQLKSVRMKEMLDWIHAHYADKVTLEAIAAAGALSRSECCRYFKRMLKTTPMNYVTDYRLQKSKLMLRQSDLSVTEVAYLNGFSSTSNYIERFRQSAKTTPLAYRKRLKPE
;
A
#
# COMPACT_ATOMS: atom_id res chain seq x y z
N MET A 1 -2.50 25.15 -25.56
CA MET A 1 -1.60 24.93 -26.71
C MET A 1 -0.58 23.87 -26.27
N GLN A 2 -0.33 22.81 -27.04
CA GLN A 2 0.62 21.78 -26.63
C GLN A 2 2.04 22.35 -26.73
N ILE A 3 2.69 22.61 -25.60
CA ILE A 3 4.07 23.11 -25.55
C ILE A 3 4.98 21.92 -25.87
N LYS A 4 5.46 21.86 -27.12
CA LYS A 4 6.34 20.78 -27.60
C LYS A 4 7.82 21.11 -27.46
N GLN A 5 8.13 22.34 -27.04
CA GLN A 5 9.47 22.86 -26.87
C GLN A 5 9.45 23.95 -25.80
N PHE A 6 10.28 23.77 -24.77
CA PHE A 6 10.51 24.76 -23.72
C PHE A 6 12.02 24.84 -23.45
N GLY A 7 12.49 26.05 -23.13
CA GLY A 7 13.90 26.31 -22.86
C GLY A 7 14.22 26.07 -21.38
N ILE A 8 15.38 25.49 -21.09
CA ILE A 8 15.88 25.33 -19.72
C ILE A 8 17.11 26.22 -19.54
N GLY A 9 17.09 27.04 -18.49
CA GLY A 9 18.20 27.89 -18.07
C GLY A 9 19.39 27.10 -17.54
N LYS A 10 20.52 27.76 -17.34
CA LYS A 10 21.76 27.13 -16.82
C LYS A 10 21.60 26.58 -15.39
N ASP A 11 20.60 27.05 -14.66
CA ASP A 11 20.19 26.66 -13.32
C ASP A 11 19.05 25.63 -13.31
N LEU A 12 18.75 25.02 -14.46
CA LEU A 12 17.64 24.10 -14.67
C LEU A 12 16.24 24.70 -14.49
N ARG A 13 16.12 26.04 -14.44
CA ARG A 13 14.82 26.71 -14.45
C ARG A 13 14.19 26.62 -15.83
N GLU A 14 12.94 26.21 -15.93
CA GLU A 14 12.18 26.33 -17.17
C GLU A 14 11.92 27.82 -17.49
N LEU A 15 12.28 28.24 -18.70
CA LEU A 15 12.16 29.63 -19.16
C LEU A 15 10.81 29.92 -19.82
N THR A 16 9.95 28.92 -19.90
CA THR A 16 8.61 29.02 -20.47
C THR A 16 7.63 29.40 -19.36
N ASP A 17 6.85 30.44 -19.61
CA ASP A 17 5.75 30.86 -18.73
C ASP A 17 4.50 30.05 -19.09
N HIS A 18 4.01 29.25 -18.15
CA HIS A 18 2.83 28.40 -18.37
C HIS A 18 1.53 29.13 -18.02
N HIS A 19 1.61 30.34 -17.49
CA HIS A 19 0.42 31.14 -17.18
C HIS A 19 -0.22 31.74 -18.42
N THR A 20 -1.54 31.95 -18.35
CA THR A 20 -2.24 32.86 -19.28
C THR A 20 -2.65 34.11 -18.51
N ALA A 21 -2.80 35.25 -19.20
CA ALA A 21 -3.23 36.50 -18.58
C ALA A 21 -4.60 36.41 -17.85
N LEU A 22 -5.42 35.41 -18.21
CA LEU A 22 -6.77 35.20 -17.68
C LEU A 22 -6.84 34.15 -16.56
N LEU A 23 -5.86 33.25 -16.45
CA LEU A 23 -5.88 32.17 -15.47
C LEU A 23 -4.44 31.72 -15.15
N PRO A 24 -4.01 31.70 -13.87
CA PRO A 24 -2.67 31.29 -13.45
C PRO A 24 -2.56 29.75 -13.38
N MET A 25 -3.05 29.06 -14.41
CA MET A 25 -2.91 27.62 -14.57
C MET A 25 -3.00 27.25 -16.05
N ALA A 26 -2.17 26.30 -16.49
CA ALA A 26 -2.28 25.66 -17.79
C ALA A 26 -2.70 24.20 -17.65
N CYS A 27 -3.53 23.76 -18.59
CA CYS A 27 -3.85 22.35 -18.78
C CYS A 27 -3.61 21.99 -20.24
N TYR A 28 -2.83 20.94 -20.47
CA TYR A 28 -2.59 20.41 -21.80
C TYR A 28 -2.37 18.90 -21.75
N GLN A 29 -2.81 18.24 -22.81
CA GLN A 29 -2.50 16.84 -23.04
C GLN A 29 -1.19 16.75 -23.83
N THR A 30 -0.29 15.85 -23.42
CA THR A 30 0.97 15.63 -24.13
C THR A 30 1.35 14.17 -24.24
N GLU A 31 2.07 13.84 -25.31
CA GLU A 31 2.71 12.55 -25.51
C GLU A 31 4.21 12.72 -25.28
N ILE A 32 4.76 12.04 -24.28
CA ILE A 32 6.17 12.22 -23.87
C ILE A 32 7.12 11.97 -25.04
N ARG A 33 6.86 10.93 -25.85
CA ARG A 33 7.67 10.58 -27.03
C ARG A 33 7.65 11.64 -28.13
N SER A 34 6.66 12.53 -28.13
CA SER A 34 6.55 13.62 -29.11
C SER A 34 7.38 14.85 -28.74
N HIS A 35 8.08 14.84 -27.61
CA HIS A 35 9.07 15.87 -27.28
C HIS A 35 10.31 15.71 -28.15
N VAL A 36 10.99 16.81 -28.46
CA VAL A 36 12.18 16.81 -29.34
C VAL A 36 13.28 15.86 -28.84
N GLN A 37 13.40 15.68 -27.53
CA GLN A 37 14.38 14.77 -26.91
C GLN A 37 13.83 13.34 -26.69
N GLY A 38 12.56 13.07 -26.98
CA GLY A 38 11.89 11.80 -26.68
C GLY A 38 11.57 11.57 -25.19
N TYR A 39 11.97 12.49 -24.32
CA TYR A 39 11.66 12.54 -22.89
C TYR A 39 11.52 14.00 -22.42
N VAL A 40 11.04 14.18 -21.19
CA VAL A 40 10.97 15.49 -20.52
C VAL A 40 12.24 15.65 -19.67
N PRO A 41 13.14 16.59 -20.00
CA PRO A 41 14.37 16.83 -19.23
C PRO A 41 14.04 17.28 -17.79
N LEU A 42 14.93 17.00 -16.85
CA LEU A 42 14.78 17.48 -15.46
C LEU A 42 14.88 19.02 -15.42
N HIS A 43 13.88 19.67 -14.82
CA HIS A 43 13.83 21.12 -14.64
C HIS A 43 12.96 21.49 -13.42
N TRP A 44 12.97 22.75 -13.03
CA TRP A 44 12.07 23.32 -12.02
C TRP A 44 11.37 24.58 -12.55
N HIS A 45 10.17 24.84 -12.03
CA HIS A 45 9.37 26.03 -12.27
C HIS A 45 8.63 26.41 -10.97
N GLU A 46 8.13 27.65 -10.87
CA GLU A 46 7.49 28.17 -9.64
C GLU A 46 6.04 27.67 -9.46
N GLU A 47 5.47 27.05 -10.49
CA GLU A 47 4.09 26.57 -10.53
C GLU A 47 3.93 25.14 -9.97
N VAL A 48 2.74 24.81 -9.46
CA VAL A 48 2.37 23.44 -9.09
C VAL A 48 1.85 22.69 -10.31
N GLN A 49 2.52 21.61 -10.70
CA GLN A 49 2.11 20.77 -11.83
C GLN A 49 1.43 19.48 -11.35
N PHE A 50 0.26 19.18 -11.91
CA PHE A 50 -0.40 17.88 -11.77
C PHE A 50 -0.27 17.10 -13.08
N VAL A 51 0.25 15.87 -13.00
CA VAL A 51 0.41 14.99 -14.17
C VAL A 51 -0.47 13.76 -14.01
N LEU A 52 -1.38 13.56 -14.96
CA LEU A 52 -2.21 12.36 -15.06
C LEU A 52 -1.77 11.53 -16.27
N ILE A 53 -1.34 10.30 -16.04
CA ILE A 53 -0.99 9.37 -17.13
C ILE A 53 -2.29 8.75 -17.68
N VAL A 54 -2.66 9.15 -18.89
CA VAL A 54 -3.89 8.67 -19.55
C VAL A 54 -3.68 7.30 -20.24
N LYS A 55 -2.44 6.98 -20.67
CA LYS A 55 -2.10 5.70 -21.33
C LYS A 55 -0.60 5.39 -21.27
N GLY A 56 -0.24 4.16 -20.90
CA GLY A 56 1.12 3.60 -20.95
C GLY A 56 1.72 3.29 -19.57
N GLU A 57 2.44 2.18 -19.45
CA GLU A 57 3.25 1.81 -18.28
C GLU A 57 4.73 1.98 -18.63
N PRO A 58 5.35 3.16 -18.44
CA PRO A 58 6.80 3.25 -18.53
C PRO A 58 7.43 2.43 -17.39
N PRO A 59 8.47 1.62 -17.64
CA PRO A 59 9.15 0.92 -16.56
C PRO A 59 9.63 1.93 -15.50
N PHE A 60 9.48 1.56 -14.22
CA PHE A 60 9.88 2.36 -13.06
C PHE A 60 9.08 3.66 -12.80
N TYR A 61 7.91 3.84 -13.43
CA TYR A 61 7.07 5.04 -13.19
C TYR A 61 6.71 5.22 -11.70
N GLU A 62 6.48 4.12 -10.97
CA GLU A 62 6.19 4.16 -9.53
C GLU A 62 7.38 4.69 -8.72
N LEU A 63 8.61 4.30 -9.10
CA LEU A 63 9.83 4.79 -8.46
C LEU A 63 10.04 6.26 -8.78
N GLN A 64 9.84 6.68 -10.04
CA GLN A 64 9.95 8.07 -10.43
C GLN A 64 8.92 8.95 -9.72
N ALA A 65 7.66 8.51 -9.64
CA ALA A 65 6.61 9.19 -8.89
C ALA A 65 6.97 9.31 -7.40
N SER A 66 7.51 8.25 -6.81
CA SER A 66 7.96 8.25 -5.41
C SER A 66 9.11 9.23 -5.18
N CYS A 67 10.11 9.26 -6.07
CA CYS A 67 11.23 10.21 -6.01
C CYS A 67 10.72 11.66 -6.09
N ARG A 68 9.86 11.97 -7.06
CA ARG A 68 9.28 13.31 -7.24
C ARG A 68 8.44 13.74 -6.03
N LEU A 69 7.61 12.84 -5.51
CA LEU A 69 6.83 13.12 -4.32
C LEU A 69 7.73 13.45 -3.12
N THR A 70 8.83 12.71 -2.97
CA THR A 70 9.82 12.95 -1.90
C THR A 70 10.54 14.28 -2.07
N GLU A 71 10.89 14.66 -3.29
CA GLU A 71 11.47 15.98 -3.60
C GLU A 71 10.50 17.13 -3.28
N ILE A 72 9.21 16.98 -3.62
CA ILE A 72 8.17 17.94 -3.25
C ILE A 72 8.08 18.07 -1.74
N TRP A 73 7.98 16.96 -1.00
CA TRP A 73 7.95 16.98 0.46
C TRP A 73 9.18 17.65 1.07
N ARG A 74 10.38 17.31 0.58
CA ARG A 74 11.64 17.96 1.00
C ARG A 74 11.58 19.46 0.78
N ASN A 75 11.15 19.90 -0.40
CA ASN A 75 11.07 21.32 -0.72
C ASN A 75 10.04 22.05 0.16
N LEU A 76 8.87 21.45 0.43
CA LEU A 76 7.89 22.01 1.37
C LEU A 76 8.48 22.17 2.77
N ILE A 77 9.15 21.15 3.29
CA ILE A 77 9.78 21.19 4.62
C ILE A 77 10.87 22.26 4.69
N MET A 78 11.74 22.33 3.69
CA MET A 78 12.80 23.35 3.62
C MET A 78 12.25 24.78 3.54
N ASN A 79 11.02 24.96 3.03
CA ASN A 79 10.36 26.26 2.91
C ASN A 79 9.38 26.54 4.07
N GLY A 80 9.54 25.85 5.20
CA GLY A 80 8.83 26.19 6.44
C GLY A 80 7.51 25.44 6.65
N LEU A 81 7.21 24.41 5.85
CA LEU A 81 6.21 23.43 6.27
C LEU A 81 6.81 22.60 7.41
N GLU A 82 6.47 22.93 8.64
CA GLU A 82 6.81 22.09 9.78
C GLU A 82 5.83 20.91 9.83
N PRO A 83 6.28 19.66 9.58
CA PRO A 83 5.42 18.51 9.74
C PRO A 83 5.08 18.39 11.24
N GLU A 84 3.85 18.71 11.59
CA GLU A 84 3.36 18.56 12.95
C GLU A 84 3.15 17.07 13.22
N TYR A 85 4.07 16.50 13.99
CA TYR A 85 3.94 15.12 14.46
C TYR A 85 3.02 15.10 15.66
N ASP A 86 1.76 14.70 15.46
CA ASP A 86 0.87 14.36 16.57
C ASP A 86 1.47 13.14 17.30
N GLN A 87 2.08 13.38 18.45
CA GLN A 87 2.66 12.34 19.30
C GLN A 87 1.64 11.25 19.65
N ALA A 88 0.36 11.61 19.79
CA ALA A 88 -0.70 10.65 20.03
C ALA A 88 -0.98 9.79 18.79
N GLU A 89 -0.89 10.33 17.59
CA GLU A 89 -1.03 9.57 16.34
C GLU A 89 0.18 8.66 16.08
N GLN A 90 1.38 9.14 16.37
CA GLN A 90 2.59 8.32 16.30
C GLN A 90 2.52 7.14 17.27
N LEU A 91 2.12 7.38 18.53
CA LEU A 91 1.95 6.33 19.52
C LEU A 91 0.88 5.32 19.08
N LYS A 92 -0.22 5.76 18.46
CA LYS A 92 -1.24 4.86 17.89
C LYS A 92 -0.65 3.96 16.80
N SER A 93 0.18 4.53 15.90
CA SER A 93 0.82 3.81 14.81
C SER A 93 1.81 2.76 15.33
N VAL A 94 2.65 3.13 16.30
CA VAL A 94 3.61 2.21 16.95
C VAL A 94 2.88 1.04 17.60
N ARG A 95 1.86 1.31 18.44
CA ARG A 95 1.07 0.25 19.09
C ARG A 95 0.39 -0.68 18.09
N MET A 96 -0.14 -0.14 16.99
CA MET A 96 -0.73 -0.96 15.93
C MET A 96 0.32 -1.87 15.29
N LYS A 97 1.49 -1.32 14.98
CA LYS A 97 2.60 -2.10 14.41
C LYS A 97 3.02 -3.24 15.35
N GLU A 98 3.21 -2.98 16.64
CA GLU A 98 3.57 -4.00 17.63
C GLU A 98 2.54 -5.14 17.69
N MET A 99 1.24 -4.80 17.70
CA MET A 99 0.17 -5.80 17.66
C MET A 99 0.18 -6.63 16.38
N LEU A 100 0.43 -6.01 15.23
CA LEU A 100 0.49 -6.71 13.93
C LEU A 100 1.72 -7.60 13.81
N ASP A 101 2.89 -7.10 14.22
CA ASP A 101 4.15 -7.85 14.22
C ASP A 101 4.04 -9.08 15.12
N TRP A 102 3.43 -8.93 16.31
CA TRP A 102 3.16 -10.05 17.20
C TRP A 102 2.23 -11.08 16.57
N ILE A 103 1.14 -10.65 15.92
CA ILE A 103 0.23 -11.55 15.19
C ILE A 103 0.99 -12.29 14.09
N HIS A 104 1.79 -11.59 13.29
CA HIS A 104 2.51 -12.21 12.16
C HIS A 104 3.55 -13.23 12.62
N ALA A 105 4.13 -13.06 13.80
CA ALA A 105 5.03 -14.02 14.41
C ALA A 105 4.31 -15.25 14.99
N HIS A 106 3.12 -15.08 15.58
CA HIS A 106 2.43 -16.12 16.36
C HIS A 106 1.12 -16.61 15.74
N TYR A 107 0.80 -16.23 14.50
CA TYR A 107 -0.50 -16.53 13.90
C TYR A 107 -0.82 -18.03 13.85
N ALA A 108 0.19 -18.90 13.76
CA ALA A 108 -0.01 -20.34 13.72
C ALA A 108 -0.34 -20.93 15.11
N ASP A 109 -0.04 -20.21 16.18
CA ASP A 109 -0.23 -20.67 17.56
C ASP A 109 -1.65 -20.35 18.08
N LYS A 110 -1.89 -20.69 19.35
CA LYS A 110 -3.14 -20.31 20.05
C LYS A 110 -3.14 -18.81 20.37
N VAL A 111 -3.59 -18.02 19.41
CA VAL A 111 -3.74 -16.56 19.56
C VAL A 111 -4.96 -16.21 20.42
N THR A 112 -4.76 -15.34 21.41
CA THR A 112 -5.82 -14.76 22.24
C THR A 112 -5.88 -13.24 22.08
N LEU A 113 -7.05 -12.65 22.33
CA LEU A 113 -7.22 -11.19 22.27
C LEU A 113 -6.35 -10.49 23.33
N GLU A 114 -6.19 -11.14 24.49
CA GLU A 114 -5.35 -10.70 25.61
C GLU A 114 -3.89 -10.55 25.17
N ALA A 115 -3.35 -11.54 24.45
CA ALA A 115 -1.96 -11.51 24.00
C ALA A 115 -1.71 -10.42 22.94
N ILE A 116 -2.64 -10.25 22.00
CA ILE A 116 -2.58 -9.17 21.01
C ILE A 116 -2.63 -7.81 21.72
N ALA A 117 -3.57 -7.63 22.66
CA ALA A 117 -3.71 -6.37 23.38
C ALA A 117 -2.46 -6.05 24.21
N ALA A 118 -1.87 -7.06 24.87
CA ALA A 118 -0.63 -6.91 25.63
C ALA A 118 0.54 -6.47 24.75
N ALA A 119 0.66 -6.99 23.51
CA ALA A 119 1.71 -6.59 22.58
C ALA A 119 1.70 -5.09 22.26
N GLY A 120 0.52 -4.45 22.23
CA GLY A 120 0.39 -3.00 22.03
C GLY A 120 0.23 -2.18 23.32
N ALA A 121 0.45 -2.79 24.50
CA ALA A 121 0.19 -2.18 25.81
C ALA A 121 -1.23 -1.59 25.94
N LEU A 122 -2.25 -2.33 25.47
CA LEU A 122 -3.66 -1.95 25.49
C LEU A 122 -4.50 -2.91 26.31
N SER A 123 -5.65 -2.42 26.80
CA SER A 123 -6.72 -3.32 27.24
C SER A 123 -7.43 -3.99 26.06
N ARG A 124 -8.21 -5.05 26.33
CA ARG A 124 -8.97 -5.78 25.30
C ARG A 124 -9.97 -4.88 24.55
N SER A 125 -10.65 -3.99 25.26
CA SER A 125 -11.64 -3.09 24.64
C SER A 125 -10.96 -2.07 23.74
N GLU A 126 -9.81 -1.55 24.16
CA GLU A 126 -9.01 -0.62 23.38
C GLU A 126 -8.42 -1.29 22.14
N CYS A 127 -7.89 -2.50 22.26
CA CYS A 127 -7.40 -3.28 21.12
C CYS A 127 -8.51 -3.44 20.06
N CYS A 128 -9.71 -3.86 20.48
CA CYS A 128 -10.87 -3.96 19.57
C CYS A 128 -11.22 -2.62 18.92
N ARG A 129 -11.23 -1.52 19.68
CA ARG A 129 -11.50 -0.18 19.17
C ARG A 129 -10.42 0.27 18.18
N TYR A 130 -9.15 -0.03 18.46
CA TYR A 130 -8.00 0.28 17.62
C TYR A 130 -8.09 -0.41 16.25
N PHE A 131 -8.30 -1.74 16.25
CA PHE A 131 -8.46 -2.51 15.01
C PHE A 131 -9.67 -2.02 14.19
N LYS A 132 -10.81 -1.74 14.84
CA LYS A 132 -11.98 -1.18 14.15
C LYS A 132 -11.71 0.18 13.54
N ARG A 133 -10.96 1.05 14.23
CA ARG A 133 -10.65 2.40 13.74
C ARG A 133 -9.70 2.36 12.55
N MET A 134 -8.58 1.64 12.71
CA MET A 134 -7.45 1.67 11.77
C MET A 134 -7.57 0.65 10.63
N LEU A 135 -8.07 -0.55 10.89
CA LEU A 135 -8.12 -1.66 9.93
C LEU A 135 -9.55 -2.08 9.56
N LYS A 136 -10.56 -1.40 10.10
CA LYS A 136 -12.00 -1.68 9.87
C LYS A 136 -12.40 -3.13 10.14
N THR A 137 -11.68 -3.81 11.02
CA THR A 137 -11.93 -5.22 11.38
C THR A 137 -11.71 -5.45 12.88
N THR A 138 -11.94 -6.66 13.37
CA THR A 138 -11.60 -7.05 14.74
C THR A 138 -10.23 -7.74 14.78
N PRO A 139 -9.53 -7.76 15.93
CA PRO A 139 -8.23 -8.44 16.04
C PRO A 139 -8.29 -9.91 15.63
N MET A 140 -9.32 -10.65 16.09
CA MET A 140 -9.48 -12.07 15.78
C MET A 140 -9.86 -12.33 14.32
N ASN A 141 -10.63 -11.43 13.70
CA ASN A 141 -10.91 -11.53 12.26
C ASN A 141 -9.63 -11.27 11.45
N TYR A 142 -8.82 -10.28 11.83
CA TYR A 142 -7.52 -10.04 11.20
C TYR A 142 -6.61 -11.27 11.26
N VAL A 143 -6.50 -11.91 12.43
CA VAL A 143 -5.74 -13.17 12.59
C VAL A 143 -6.28 -14.23 11.63
N THR A 144 -7.60 -14.40 11.56
CA THR A 144 -8.23 -15.39 10.67
C THR A 144 -7.91 -15.09 9.20
N ASP A 145 -8.03 -13.83 8.77
CA ASP A 145 -7.74 -13.42 7.39
C ASP A 145 -6.27 -13.63 7.05
N TYR A 146 -5.36 -13.32 7.97
CA TYR A 146 -3.93 -13.55 7.81
C TYR A 146 -3.61 -15.06 7.67
N ARG A 147 -4.21 -15.91 8.52
CA ARG A 147 -4.10 -17.37 8.42
C ARG A 147 -4.57 -17.86 7.06
N LEU A 148 -5.70 -17.36 6.55
CA LEU A 148 -6.21 -17.72 5.22
C LEU A 148 -5.27 -17.25 4.10
N GLN A 149 -4.64 -16.09 4.22
CA GLN A 149 -3.65 -15.61 3.24
C GLN A 149 -2.41 -16.52 3.21
N LYS A 150 -1.87 -16.89 4.37
CA LYS A 150 -0.74 -17.81 4.48
C LYS A 150 -1.09 -19.21 3.96
N SER A 151 -2.29 -19.68 4.26
CA SER A 151 -2.75 -20.98 3.76
C SER A 151 -2.89 -21.01 2.24
N LYS A 152 -3.33 -19.92 1.59
CA LYS A 152 -3.36 -19.81 0.11
C LYS A 152 -1.96 -19.97 -0.51
N LEU A 153 -0.94 -19.41 0.13
CA LEU A 153 0.45 -19.57 -0.32
C LEU A 153 0.91 -21.03 -0.17
N MET A 154 0.64 -21.66 0.98
CA MET A 154 0.97 -23.08 1.19
C MET A 154 0.25 -24.01 0.20
N LEU A 155 -1.03 -23.76 -0.08
CA LEU A 155 -1.80 -24.52 -1.08
C LEU A 155 -1.20 -24.44 -2.49
N ARG A 156 -0.50 -23.34 -2.82
CA ARG A 156 0.17 -23.10 -4.11
C ARG A 156 1.53 -23.79 -4.18
N GLN A 157 2.30 -23.70 -3.10
CA GLN A 157 3.73 -24.02 -3.08
C GLN A 157 4.04 -25.44 -2.59
N SER A 158 3.08 -26.14 -1.98
CA SER A 158 3.28 -27.46 -1.39
C SER A 158 2.20 -28.45 -1.80
N ASP A 159 2.52 -29.74 -1.65
CA ASP A 159 1.58 -30.85 -1.87
C ASP A 159 0.92 -31.37 -0.58
N LEU A 160 1.07 -30.62 0.53
CA LEU A 160 0.43 -30.92 1.82
C LEU A 160 -1.08 -31.10 1.65
N SER A 161 -1.70 -31.97 2.41
CA SER A 161 -3.16 -32.11 2.41
C SER A 161 -3.86 -30.83 2.91
N VAL A 162 -5.13 -30.67 2.56
CA VAL A 162 -5.97 -29.54 3.06
C VAL A 162 -6.02 -29.53 4.59
N THR A 163 -6.00 -30.72 5.20
CA THR A 163 -5.98 -30.91 6.66
C THR A 163 -4.69 -30.40 7.27
N GLU A 164 -3.53 -30.78 6.73
CA GLU A 164 -2.22 -30.30 7.22
C GLU A 164 -2.09 -28.79 7.07
N VAL A 165 -2.51 -28.24 5.93
CA VAL A 165 -2.49 -26.79 5.70
C VAL A 165 -3.37 -26.05 6.72
N ALA A 166 -4.52 -26.61 7.10
CA ALA A 166 -5.37 -26.01 8.13
C ALA A 166 -4.63 -25.90 9.48
N TYR A 167 -4.07 -27.02 9.95
CA TYR A 167 -3.41 -27.07 11.26
C TYR A 167 -2.11 -26.26 11.29
N LEU A 168 -1.29 -26.30 10.24
CA LEU A 168 -0.06 -25.49 10.13
C LEU A 168 -0.32 -23.98 10.10
N ASN A 169 -1.55 -23.56 9.76
CA ASN A 169 -1.96 -22.16 9.81
C ASN A 169 -2.81 -21.86 11.06
N GLY A 170 -2.76 -22.70 12.09
CA GLY A 170 -3.37 -22.43 13.40
C GLY A 170 -4.89 -22.56 13.46
N PHE A 171 -5.52 -23.22 12.50
CA PHE A 171 -6.95 -23.58 12.62
C PHE A 171 -7.10 -24.80 13.51
N SER A 172 -8.08 -24.77 14.43
CA SER A 172 -8.36 -25.87 15.35
C SER A 172 -9.14 -27.03 14.71
N SER A 173 -9.75 -26.81 13.55
CA SER A 173 -10.41 -27.85 12.77
C SER A 173 -10.40 -27.55 11.28
N THR A 174 -10.30 -28.62 10.48
CA THR A 174 -10.34 -28.53 9.01
C THR A 174 -11.69 -28.02 8.52
N SER A 175 -12.80 -28.38 9.17
CA SER A 175 -14.14 -27.90 8.81
C SER A 175 -14.27 -26.39 8.96
N ASN A 176 -13.81 -25.84 10.09
CA ASN A 176 -13.81 -24.39 10.30
C ASN A 176 -12.92 -23.66 9.28
N TYR A 177 -11.75 -24.22 8.99
CA TYR A 177 -10.87 -23.70 7.96
C TYR A 177 -11.55 -23.65 6.59
N ILE A 178 -12.17 -24.75 6.14
CA ILE A 178 -12.83 -24.83 4.82
C ILE A 178 -13.97 -23.81 4.74
N GLU A 179 -14.77 -23.67 5.79
CA GLU A 179 -15.87 -22.70 5.85
C GLU A 179 -15.34 -21.27 5.71
N ARG A 180 -14.36 -20.89 6.52
CA ARG A 180 -13.73 -19.56 6.49
C ARG A 180 -13.04 -19.28 5.15
N PHE A 181 -12.35 -20.28 4.61
CA PHE A 181 -11.72 -20.19 3.30
C PHE A 181 -12.75 -19.96 2.20
N ARG A 182 -13.89 -20.67 2.23
CA ARG A 182 -14.97 -20.48 1.26
C ARG A 182 -15.61 -19.10 1.36
N GLN A 183 -15.81 -18.59 2.58
CA GLN A 183 -16.34 -17.24 2.80
C GLN A 183 -15.42 -16.17 2.18
N SER A 184 -14.10 -16.32 2.38
CA SER A 184 -13.06 -15.39 1.90
C SER A 184 -12.75 -15.53 0.40
N ALA A 185 -12.52 -16.74 -0.09
CA ALA A 185 -12.03 -17.02 -1.44
C ALA A 185 -13.14 -17.41 -2.44
N LYS A 186 -14.39 -17.52 -1.98
CA LYS A 186 -15.57 -17.95 -2.76
C LYS A 186 -15.43 -19.33 -3.42
N THR A 187 -14.50 -20.15 -2.94
CA THR A 187 -14.24 -21.52 -3.42
C THR A 187 -13.65 -22.37 -2.30
N THR A 188 -13.55 -23.69 -2.48
CA THR A 188 -12.94 -24.58 -1.47
C THR A 188 -11.41 -24.62 -1.60
N PRO A 189 -10.66 -24.94 -0.54
CA PRO A 189 -9.20 -25.09 -0.62
C PRO A 189 -8.73 -26.06 -1.70
N LEU A 190 -9.44 -27.19 -1.85
CA LEU A 190 -9.11 -28.21 -2.85
C LEU A 190 -9.36 -27.71 -4.28
N ALA A 191 -10.52 -27.10 -4.53
CA ALA A 191 -10.83 -26.52 -5.84
C ALA A 191 -9.87 -25.37 -6.19
N TYR A 192 -9.49 -24.57 -5.19
CA TYR A 192 -8.49 -23.52 -5.33
C TYR A 192 -7.14 -24.08 -5.78
N ARG A 193 -6.68 -25.20 -5.19
CA ARG A 193 -5.44 -25.87 -5.60
C ARG A 193 -5.54 -26.41 -7.02
N LYS A 194 -6.60 -27.16 -7.35
CA LYS A 194 -6.79 -27.75 -8.68
C LYS A 194 -6.78 -26.70 -9.81
N ARG A 195 -7.34 -25.52 -9.56
CA ARG A 195 -7.30 -24.42 -10.54
C ARG A 195 -5.89 -23.90 -10.83
N LEU A 196 -4.95 -24.05 -9.90
CA LEU A 196 -3.59 -23.54 -10.02
C LEU A 196 -2.60 -24.58 -10.54
N LYS A 197 -2.94 -25.86 -10.43
CA LYS A 197 -2.22 -27.00 -11.02
C LYS A 197 -3.21 -27.78 -11.90
N PRO A 198 -3.51 -27.34 -13.14
CA PRO A 198 -4.24 -28.17 -14.08
C PRO A 198 -3.41 -29.44 -14.34
N GLU A 199 -4.08 -30.60 -14.31
CA GLU A 199 -3.49 -31.91 -14.65
C GLU A 199 -2.92 -31.93 -16.07
#